data_AF-A0A7V6MY48-F1
#
_entry.id   AF-A0A7V6MY48-F1
#
_cell.length_a   1.000
_cell.length_b   1.000
_cell.length_c   1.000
_cell.angle_alpha   90.00
_cell.angle_beta   90.00
_cell.angle_gamma   90.00
#
_symmetry.space_group_name_H-M   'P 1'
#
loop_
_entity.id
_entity.type
_entity.pdbx_description
1 polymer ?
#
loop_
_entity_poly.entity_id
_entity_poly.type
_entity_poly.pdbx_seq_one_letter_code
_entity_poly.pdbx_strand_id
1 'polypeptide(L)'
;MGNNWRYRTAIKSQSFLYIEMKKAARLVLQGFDEDQIRNKSLSDNIFQVNTDARKAEIASAVITRLKALDRFFMEKLVNADIQTSKLIAIYSIMKTDRLFFEFMNEVYKDKLILGDRFILDKDFNIFFDRKKEQSAKVASWTDYTFYKLKQVISRI
;
A
#
# COMPACT_ATOMS: atom_id res chain seq x y z
N MET A 1 14.63 -4.73 -14.56
CA MET A 1 13.73 -5.90 -14.38
C MET A 1 12.30 -5.39 -14.37
N GLY A 2 11.56 -5.60 -15.46
CA GLY A 2 10.19 -5.10 -15.59
C GLY A 2 9.25 -5.91 -14.71
N ASN A 3 8.83 -5.35 -13.59
CA ASN A 3 7.74 -5.92 -12.81
C ASN A 3 6.48 -5.84 -13.66
N ASN A 4 5.91 -6.98 -14.05
CA ASN A 4 4.68 -7.08 -14.85
C ASN A 4 3.43 -6.80 -13.99
N TRP A 5 3.49 -5.75 -13.16
CA TRP A 5 2.41 -5.36 -12.26
C TRP A 5 1.31 -4.69 -13.06
N ARG A 6 0.06 -5.10 -12.79
CA ARG A 6 -1.13 -4.52 -13.41
C ARG A 6 -1.57 -3.30 -12.62
N TYR A 7 -2.10 -2.29 -13.30
CA TYR A 7 -2.80 -1.20 -12.63
C TYR A 7 -4.04 -1.74 -11.92
N ARG A 8 -4.16 -1.40 -10.63
CA ARG A 8 -5.27 -1.78 -9.76
C ARG A 8 -5.72 -0.55 -8.98
N THR A 9 -6.96 -0.61 -8.51
CA THR A 9 -7.52 0.43 -7.64
C THR A 9 -7.73 -0.07 -6.21
N ALA A 10 -7.10 -1.21 -5.86
CA ALA A 10 -7.28 -1.88 -4.58
C ALA A 10 -6.76 -1.03 -3.41
N ILE A 11 -5.76 -0.18 -3.65
CA ILE A 11 -5.25 0.77 -2.65
C ILE A 11 -6.36 1.65 -2.04
N LYS A 12 -7.47 1.91 -2.76
CA LYS A 12 -8.61 2.69 -2.25
C LYS A 12 -9.19 2.11 -0.95
N SER A 13 -9.29 0.79 -0.86
CA SER A 13 -9.73 0.06 0.34
C SER A 13 -8.56 -0.46 1.16
N GLN A 14 -7.42 -0.71 0.52
CA GLN A 14 -6.19 -1.18 1.13
C GLN A 14 -5.20 -0.02 1.30
N SER A 15 -5.57 1.02 2.06
CA SER A 15 -4.71 2.21 2.26
C SER A 15 -3.45 1.85 3.11
N PHE A 16 -3.05 2.66 4.09
CA PHE A 16 -1.78 2.48 4.76
C PHE A 16 -1.66 1.15 5.52
N LEU A 17 -2.71 0.75 6.25
CA LEU A 17 -2.79 -0.50 7.04
C LEU A 17 -1.56 -0.76 7.93
N TYR A 18 -0.94 0.29 8.46
CA TYR A 18 0.31 0.19 9.23
C TYR A 18 0.16 -0.66 10.50
N ILE A 19 -0.93 -0.47 11.24
CA ILE A 19 -1.17 -1.20 12.48
C ILE A 19 -1.41 -2.69 12.21
N GLU A 20 -2.17 -2.99 11.16
CA GLU A 20 -2.48 -4.34 10.70
C GLU A 20 -1.23 -5.05 10.18
N MET A 21 -0.41 -4.35 9.39
CA MET A 21 0.91 -4.80 8.94
C MET A 21 1.81 -5.16 10.12
N LYS A 22 1.89 -4.30 11.13
CA LYS A 22 2.73 -4.53 12.31
C LYS A 22 2.24 -5.71 13.15
N LYS A 23 0.91 -5.87 13.31
CA LYS A 23 0.29 -7.02 14.00
C LYS A 23 0.61 -8.33 13.28
N ALA A 24 0.39 -8.38 11.96
CA ALA A 24 0.63 -9.58 11.18
C ALA A 24 2.12 -9.92 11.07
N ALA A 25 3.01 -8.94 10.90
CA ALA A 25 4.47 -9.17 10.91
C ALA A 25 4.92 -9.82 12.22
N ARG A 26 4.36 -9.40 13.36
CA ARG A 26 4.66 -10.00 14.67
C ARG A 26 4.25 -11.47 14.73
N LEU A 27 3.13 -11.85 14.10
CA LEU A 27 2.71 -13.25 13.96
C LEU A 27 3.66 -14.03 13.04
N VAL A 28 4.07 -13.46 11.90
CA VAL A 28 5.06 -14.13 11.02
C VAL A 28 6.37 -14.41 11.77
N LEU A 29 6.87 -13.44 12.54
CA LEU A 29 8.08 -13.61 13.35
C LEU A 29 7.93 -14.65 14.48
N GLN A 30 6.70 -14.96 14.89
CA GLN A 30 6.39 -16.03 15.84
C GLN A 30 6.25 -17.40 15.16
N GLY A 31 6.44 -17.49 13.84
CA GLY A 31 6.36 -18.74 13.08
C GLY A 31 5.00 -19.04 12.47
N PHE A 32 4.06 -18.08 12.51
CA PHE A 32 2.78 -18.26 11.83
C PHE A 32 2.92 -18.08 10.31
N ASP A 33 2.29 -18.97 9.56
CA ASP A 33 2.18 -18.86 8.11
C ASP A 33 1.01 -17.96 7.67
N GLU A 34 0.88 -17.77 6.37
CA GLU A 34 -0.10 -16.88 5.76
C GLU A 34 -1.53 -17.35 5.94
N ASP A 35 -1.77 -18.67 5.88
CA ASP A 35 -3.09 -19.26 6.01
C ASP A 35 -3.55 -19.14 7.46
N GLN A 36 -2.65 -19.34 8.41
CA GLN A 36 -2.90 -19.10 9.83
C GLN A 36 -3.21 -17.63 10.11
N ILE A 37 -2.49 -16.68 9.51
CA ILE A 37 -2.81 -15.24 9.65
C ILE A 37 -4.18 -14.92 9.07
N ARG A 38 -4.51 -15.48 7.89
CA ARG A 38 -5.83 -15.31 7.27
C ARG A 38 -6.94 -15.87 8.17
N ASN A 39 -6.75 -17.06 8.72
CA ASN A 39 -7.69 -17.69 9.63
C ASN A 39 -7.88 -16.83 10.88
N LYS A 40 -6.81 -16.38 11.53
CA LYS A 40 -6.88 -15.45 12.67
C LYS A 40 -7.58 -14.15 12.35
N SER A 41 -7.41 -13.62 11.14
CA SER A 41 -8.16 -12.45 10.70
C SER A 41 -9.66 -12.70 10.67
N LEU A 42 -10.11 -13.88 10.24
CA LEU A 42 -11.52 -14.20 10.07
C LEU A 42 -12.17 -14.62 11.40
N SER A 43 -11.55 -15.56 12.12
CA SER A 43 -12.05 -16.13 13.38
C SER A 43 -11.87 -15.19 14.57
N ASP A 44 -10.65 -14.68 14.76
CA ASP A 44 -10.26 -13.97 15.98
C ASP A 44 -10.41 -12.44 15.81
N ASN A 45 -10.74 -11.99 14.59
CA ASN A 45 -10.83 -10.57 14.22
C ASN A 45 -9.62 -9.74 14.69
N ILE A 46 -8.39 -10.23 14.47
CA ILE A 46 -7.16 -9.58 14.95
C ILE A 46 -6.99 -8.12 14.47
N PHE A 47 -7.67 -7.74 13.39
CA PHE A 47 -7.70 -6.38 12.84
C PHE A 47 -8.88 -5.52 13.32
N GLN A 48 -9.80 -6.08 14.11
CA GLN A 48 -10.91 -5.36 14.76
C GLN A 48 -11.80 -4.59 13.78
N VAL A 49 -12.28 -5.27 12.73
CA VAL A 49 -13.18 -4.69 11.73
C VAL A 49 -14.55 -5.36 11.73
N ASN A 50 -15.54 -4.65 11.19
CA ASN A 50 -16.96 -4.97 11.38
C ASN A 50 -17.52 -6.06 10.46
N THR A 51 -16.86 -6.36 9.33
CA THR A 51 -17.40 -7.29 8.33
C THR A 51 -16.37 -8.32 7.91
N ASP A 52 -16.83 -9.54 7.61
CA ASP A 52 -15.94 -10.62 7.17
C ASP A 52 -15.28 -10.33 5.83
N ALA A 53 -16.00 -9.64 4.93
CA ALA A 53 -15.43 -9.13 3.69
C ALA A 53 -14.23 -8.21 3.96
N ARG A 54 -14.34 -7.31 4.96
CA ARG A 54 -13.24 -6.40 5.34
C ARG A 54 -12.08 -7.14 6.01
N LYS A 55 -12.38 -8.13 6.87
CA LYS A 55 -11.35 -9.01 7.47
C LYS A 55 -10.52 -9.69 6.38
N ALA A 56 -11.20 -10.36 5.42
CA ALA A 56 -10.55 -11.05 4.32
C ALA A 56 -9.72 -10.11 3.43
N GLU A 57 -10.26 -8.93 3.13
CA GLU A 57 -9.58 -7.92 2.30
C GLU A 57 -8.31 -7.40 2.97
N ILE A 58 -8.36 -7.03 4.26
CA ILE A 58 -7.19 -6.57 5.01
C ILE A 58 -6.15 -7.69 5.09
N ALA A 59 -6.56 -8.92 5.45
CA ALA A 59 -5.64 -10.06 5.53
C ALA A 59 -4.91 -10.27 4.20
N SER A 60 -5.65 -10.25 3.08
CA SER A 60 -5.06 -10.40 1.75
C SER A 60 -4.06 -9.29 1.43
N ALA A 61 -4.38 -8.04 1.76
CA ALA A 61 -3.51 -6.89 1.51
C ALA A 61 -2.22 -6.97 2.33
N VAL A 62 -2.37 -7.26 3.62
CA VAL A 62 -1.26 -7.35 4.58
C VAL A 62 -0.33 -8.50 4.24
N ILE A 63 -0.87 -9.70 3.96
CA ILE A 63 -0.07 -10.85 3.54
C ILE A 63 0.71 -10.53 2.25
N THR A 64 0.05 -9.92 1.26
CA THR A 64 0.72 -9.54 0.00
C THR A 64 1.91 -8.60 0.24
N ARG A 65 1.73 -7.60 1.11
CA ARG A 65 2.79 -6.65 1.48
C ARG A 65 3.91 -7.29 2.28
N LEU A 66 3.59 -8.17 3.23
CA LEU A 66 4.59 -8.86 4.03
C LEU A 66 5.45 -9.80 3.17
N LYS A 67 4.87 -10.51 2.19
CA LYS A 67 5.66 -11.33 1.25
C LYS A 67 6.73 -10.53 0.48
N ALA A 68 6.55 -9.22 0.34
CA ALA A 68 7.52 -8.35 -0.32
C ALA A 68 8.66 -7.89 0.60
N LEU A 69 8.59 -8.22 1.89
CA LEU A 69 9.60 -7.91 2.90
C LEU A 69 10.35 -9.18 3.28
N ASP A 70 11.67 -9.08 3.43
CA ASP A 70 12.46 -10.15 4.04
C ASP A 70 12.33 -10.11 5.57
N ARG A 71 12.93 -11.11 6.23
CA ARG A 71 12.92 -11.21 7.69
C ARG A 71 13.49 -9.97 8.37
N PHE A 72 14.55 -9.38 7.83
CA PHE A 72 15.17 -8.17 8.39
C PHE A 72 14.19 -6.99 8.39
N PHE A 73 13.52 -6.74 7.26
CA PHE A 73 12.50 -5.70 7.18
C PHE A 73 11.30 -5.98 8.08
N MET A 74 10.87 -7.24 8.23
CA MET A 74 9.80 -7.59 9.17
C MET A 74 10.21 -7.32 10.63
N GLU A 75 11.42 -7.67 11.03
CA GLU A 75 11.94 -7.39 12.38
C GLU A 75 12.01 -5.89 12.64
N LYS A 76 12.45 -5.09 11.66
CA LYS A 76 12.47 -3.63 11.77
C LYS A 76 11.07 -3.02 11.77
N LEU A 77 10.14 -3.56 10.99
CA LEU A 77 8.73 -3.14 11.02
C LEU A 77 8.13 -3.33 12.43
N VAL A 78 8.48 -4.41 13.13
CA VAL A 78 7.93 -4.68 14.47
C VAL A 78 8.65 -3.88 15.56
N ASN A 79 9.99 -3.81 15.51
CA ASN A 79 10.80 -3.40 16.66
C ASN A 79 11.50 -2.04 16.53
N ALA A 80 11.57 -1.44 15.33
CA ALA A 80 12.18 -0.12 15.17
C ALA A 80 11.27 1.00 15.72
N ASP A 81 11.82 2.22 15.74
CA ASP A 81 11.06 3.43 16.05
C ASP A 81 9.91 3.62 15.05
N ILE A 82 8.95 4.47 15.43
CA ILE A 82 7.73 4.66 14.65
C ILE A 82 7.99 5.17 13.24
N GLN A 83 9.03 5.98 13.02
CA GLN A 83 9.33 6.54 11.69
C GLN A 83 9.91 5.46 10.79
N THR A 84 10.93 4.75 11.26
CA THR A 84 11.51 3.61 10.50
C THR A 84 10.45 2.56 10.19
N SER A 85 9.62 2.21 11.17
CA SER A 85 8.55 1.22 11.02
C SER A 85 7.51 1.66 9.97
N LYS A 86 7.10 2.93 9.97
CA LYS A 86 6.19 3.49 8.94
C LYS A 86 6.82 3.53 7.56
N LEU A 87 8.09 3.90 7.44
CA LEU A 87 8.81 3.90 6.16
C LEU A 87 8.87 2.51 5.54
N ILE A 88 9.08 1.46 6.35
CA ILE A 88 9.04 0.07 5.87
C ILE A 88 7.64 -0.31 5.38
N ALA A 89 6.59 0.12 6.08
CA ALA A 89 5.22 -0.09 5.63
C ALA A 89 4.96 0.61 4.28
N ILE A 90 5.38 1.87 4.10
CA ILE A 90 5.29 2.59 2.81
C ILE A 90 6.08 1.84 1.72
N TYR A 91 7.29 1.40 2.02
CA TYR A 91 8.12 0.61 1.11
C TYR A 91 7.41 -0.67 0.65
N SER A 92 6.71 -1.35 1.55
CA SER A 92 5.91 -2.54 1.19
C SER A 92 4.78 -2.22 0.20
N ILE A 93 4.16 -1.03 0.30
CA ILE A 93 3.15 -0.56 -0.66
C ILE A 93 3.82 -0.29 -2.01
N MET A 94 4.96 0.41 -2.03
CA MET A 94 5.72 0.63 -3.26
C MET A 94 6.18 -0.69 -3.91
N LYS A 95 6.36 -1.75 -3.13
CA LYS A 95 6.72 -3.08 -3.63
C LYS A 95 5.54 -3.93 -4.12
N THR A 96 4.30 -3.47 -3.94
CA THR A 96 3.12 -4.29 -4.23
C THR A 96 2.02 -3.56 -5.00
N ASP A 97 2.04 -2.24 -5.04
CA ASP A 97 1.12 -1.41 -5.80
C ASP A 97 1.88 -0.57 -6.84
N ARG A 98 1.65 -0.91 -8.12
CA ARG A 98 2.29 -0.22 -9.25
C ARG A 98 1.95 1.26 -9.32
N LEU A 99 0.69 1.62 -9.10
CA LEU A 99 0.25 3.00 -9.24
C LEU A 99 0.91 3.87 -8.17
N PHE A 100 0.97 3.37 -6.94
CA PHE A 100 1.66 4.02 -5.85
C PHE A 100 3.17 4.11 -6.09
N PHE A 101 3.81 3.03 -6.56
CA PHE A 101 5.22 3.03 -6.94
C PHE A 101 5.54 4.10 -7.99
N GLU A 102 4.74 4.18 -9.06
CA GLU A 102 4.92 5.17 -10.12
C GLU A 102 4.71 6.59 -9.59
N PHE A 103 3.70 6.81 -8.74
CA PHE A 103 3.48 8.11 -8.09
C PHE A 103 4.69 8.54 -7.24
N MET A 104 5.26 7.61 -6.46
CA MET A 104 6.44 7.89 -5.64
C MET A 104 7.67 8.23 -6.49
N ASN A 105 7.85 7.57 -7.64
CA ASN A 105 9.01 7.80 -8.50
C ASN A 105 8.89 8.98 -9.46
N GLU A 106 7.68 9.29 -9.93
CA GLU A 106 7.43 10.30 -10.97
C GLU A 106 6.92 11.63 -10.40
N VAL A 107 6.41 11.64 -9.18
CA VAL A 107 5.91 12.86 -8.53
C VAL A 107 6.70 13.15 -7.27
N TYR A 108 6.64 12.26 -6.28
CA TYR A 108 7.25 12.53 -4.97
C TYR A 108 8.77 12.71 -5.05
N LYS A 109 9.46 11.85 -5.80
CA LYS A 109 10.91 11.98 -6.03
C LYS A 109 11.29 13.31 -6.68
N ASP A 110 10.56 13.75 -7.70
CA ASP A 110 10.84 15.02 -8.38
C ASP A 110 10.63 16.21 -7.44
N LYS A 111 9.56 16.18 -6.65
CA LYS A 111 9.30 17.16 -5.59
C LYS A 111 10.46 17.24 -4.60
N LEU A 112 10.95 16.09 -4.13
CA LEU A 112 12.11 16.03 -3.24
C LEU A 112 13.37 16.63 -3.86
N ILE A 113 13.68 16.30 -5.12
CA ILE A 113 14.86 16.82 -5.83
C ILE A 113 14.78 18.34 -5.98
N LEU A 114 13.59 18.87 -6.27
CA LEU A 114 13.36 20.30 -6.45
C LEU A 114 13.18 21.05 -5.12
N GLY A 115 13.19 20.35 -3.98
CA GLY A 115 12.96 20.93 -2.66
C GLY A 115 11.52 21.41 -2.43
N ASP A 116 10.57 21.01 -3.28
CA ASP A 116 9.15 21.29 -3.10
C ASP A 116 8.58 20.34 -2.04
N ARG A 117 8.13 20.91 -0.93
CA ARG A 117 7.64 20.16 0.24
C ARG A 117 6.17 19.79 0.14
N PHE A 118 5.48 20.20 -0.93
CA PHE A 118 4.04 20.03 -1.07
C PHE A 118 3.67 19.21 -2.30
N ILE A 119 2.77 18.26 -2.09
CA ILE A 119 2.02 17.60 -3.17
C ILE A 119 0.64 18.26 -3.22
N LEU A 120 0.31 18.83 -4.37
CA LEU A 120 -0.94 19.54 -4.62
C LEU A 120 -1.82 18.75 -5.59
N ASP A 121 -3.10 19.10 -5.67
CA ASP A 121 -4.06 18.43 -6.56
C ASP A 121 -3.64 18.44 -8.03
N LYS A 122 -2.94 19.49 -8.48
CA LYS A 122 -2.40 19.58 -9.84
C LYS A 122 -1.37 18.48 -10.13
N ASP A 123 -0.58 18.08 -9.13
CA ASP A 123 0.46 17.06 -9.30
C ASP A 123 -0.18 15.69 -9.55
N PHE A 124 -1.28 15.41 -8.83
CA PHE A 124 -2.09 14.22 -9.09
C PHE A 124 -2.78 14.26 -10.46
N ASN A 125 -3.33 15.41 -10.88
CA ASN A 125 -3.97 15.55 -12.19
C ASN A 125 -2.99 15.22 -13.32
N ILE A 126 -1.83 15.88 -13.31
CA ILE A 126 -0.77 15.67 -14.30
C ILE A 126 -0.31 14.22 -14.31
N PHE A 127 -0.12 13.61 -13.13
CA PHE A 127 0.23 12.20 -13.01
C PHE A 127 -0.84 11.30 -13.65
N PHE A 128 -2.11 11.45 -13.28
CA PHE A 128 -3.17 10.58 -13.80
C PHE A 128 -3.41 10.77 -15.29
N ASP A 129 -3.33 11.98 -15.82
CA ASP A 129 -3.50 12.23 -17.25
C ASP A 129 -2.41 11.53 -18.07
N ARG A 130 -1.14 11.61 -17.62
CA ARG A 130 -0.05 10.82 -18.20
C ARG A 130 -0.32 9.31 -18.13
N LYS A 131 -0.87 8.81 -17.01
CA LYS A 131 -1.20 7.38 -16.87
C LYS A 131 -2.37 6.94 -17.75
N LYS A 132 -3.34 7.80 -18.03
CA LYS A 132 -4.41 7.51 -19.01
C LYS A 132 -3.82 7.33 -20.41
N GLU A 133 -2.92 8.21 -20.83
CA GLU A 133 -2.24 8.12 -22.13
C GLU A 133 -1.42 6.83 -22.27
N GLN A 134 -0.74 6.42 -21.19
CA GLN A 134 0.13 5.24 -21.18
C GLN A 134 -0.61 3.90 -21.03
N SER A 135 -1.88 3.91 -20.62
CA SER A 135 -2.59 2.69 -20.22
C SER A 135 -4.09 2.79 -20.45
N ALA A 136 -4.58 2.01 -21.41
CA ALA A 136 -6.02 1.85 -21.66
C ALA A 136 -6.80 1.43 -20.40
N LYS A 137 -6.17 0.65 -19.50
CA LYS A 137 -6.79 0.25 -18.23
C LYS A 137 -6.99 1.42 -17.27
N VAL A 138 -6.06 2.38 -17.24
CA VAL A 138 -6.19 3.59 -16.41
C VAL A 138 -7.14 4.57 -17.08
N ALA A 139 -7.05 4.73 -18.40
CA ALA A 139 -7.98 5.53 -19.20
C ALA A 139 -9.45 5.10 -19.02
N SER A 140 -9.69 3.81 -18.76
CA SER A 140 -11.04 3.28 -18.53
C SER A 140 -11.60 3.56 -17.13
N TRP A 141 -10.88 4.24 -16.23
CA TRP A 141 -11.37 4.55 -14.88
C TRP A 141 -12.26 5.80 -14.89
N THR A 142 -13.22 5.83 -13.97
CA THR A 142 -14.12 6.97 -13.78
C THR A 142 -13.46 8.10 -12.98
N ASP A 143 -13.95 9.33 -13.13
CA ASP A 143 -13.48 10.49 -12.35
C ASP A 143 -13.57 10.26 -10.84
N TYR A 144 -14.63 9.60 -10.39
CA TYR A 144 -14.77 9.20 -8.98
C TYR A 144 -13.64 8.29 -8.50
N THR A 145 -13.15 7.39 -9.36
CA THR A 145 -12.01 6.53 -9.03
C THR A 145 -10.75 7.36 -8.82
N PHE A 146 -10.46 8.32 -9.70
CA PHE A 146 -9.33 9.23 -9.54
C PHE A 146 -9.45 10.09 -8.28
N TYR A 147 -10.63 10.65 -8.01
CA TYR A 147 -10.91 11.39 -6.78
C TYR A 147 -10.59 10.57 -5.52
N LYS A 148 -11.04 9.32 -5.47
CA LYS A 148 -10.73 8.42 -4.33
C LYS A 148 -9.27 8.02 -4.26
N LEU A 149 -8.60 7.82 -5.38
CA LEU A 149 -7.16 7.53 -5.39
C LEU A 149 -6.35 8.70 -4.84
N LYS A 150 -6.64 9.94 -5.24
CA LYS A 150 -6.00 11.15 -4.66
C LYS A 150 -6.14 11.19 -3.15
N GLN A 151 -7.39 11.06 -2.67
CA GLN A 151 -7.71 11.10 -1.24
C GLN A 151 -6.96 10.03 -0.44
N VAL A 152 -6.77 8.85 -1.01
CA VAL A 152 -6.14 7.74 -0.31
C VAL A 152 -4.62 7.81 -0.36
N ILE A 153 -4.04 8.17 -1.51
CA ILE A 153 -2.60 8.31 -1.66
C ILE A 153 -2.07 9.47 -0.80
N SER A 154 -2.81 10.59 -0.68
CA SER A 154 -2.39 11.71 0.17
C SER A 154 -2.44 11.45 1.68
N ARG A 155 -3.13 10.38 2.11
CA ARG A 155 -3.21 9.97 3.52
C ARG A 155 -2.11 8.99 3.94
N ILE A 156 -1.43 8.38 2.96
CA ILE A 156 -0.30 7.46 3.19
C ILE A 156 0.94 8.31 3.40
#